data_AF-A0A7V3M3A4-F1
#
_entry.id   AF-A0A7V3M3A4-F1
#
_cell.length_a   1.000
_cell.length_b   1.000
_cell.length_c   1.000
_cell.angle_alpha   90.00
_cell.angle_beta   90.00
_cell.angle_gamma   90.00
#
_symmetry.space_group_name_H-M   'P 1'
#
loop_
_entity.id
_entity.type
_entity.pdbx_description
1 polymer ?
#
loop_
_entity_poly.entity_id
_entity_poly.type
_entity_poly.pdbx_seq_one_letter_code
_entity_poly.pdbx_strand_id
1 'polypeptide(L)'
;MREGPSAWAASLEGKVEARAGSVFLLYGNVGDYVPLGGEFVPLRTFLTRRLGHRARVICYNRAGGLSFCDGTTEARFRALVGYAPPSPGSPEALRDRAAQALGEPEGTRRLPAAPAQVLPLLDRALRSLCLSDEEQERVLLILEFAETLVPAGELAALTDEDRGTLVTLLRWAEEPRLAAIGTVIVLLVNALSDLHPRLRDPGSRVEVLEIPLPDHGERLTFLRARAAGDGGGGGLTVEELATASAGLSRVQLERLLREAAGRARPLTHEEVKARKRELLRQEFQGMLEVLEPQHGLESIGGLEPVKASFREVIAALRAGEVKLVPRGITLVGPPGVGKTALAEALAYESGFNFVKVVGVRERWVGQSERNYWKIL
;
A
#
# COMPACT_ATOMS: atom_id res chain seq x y z
N MET A 1 -2.00 -1.14 28.56
CA MET A 1 -1.68 0.15 27.92
C MET A 1 -2.50 0.25 26.65
N ARG A 2 -3.35 1.28 26.50
CA ARG A 2 -4.04 1.53 25.22
C ARG A 2 -2.99 2.13 24.28
N GLU A 3 -2.52 1.36 23.31
CA GLU A 3 -1.65 1.89 22.26
C GLU A 3 -2.41 2.99 21.49
N GLY A 4 -1.80 4.16 21.37
CA GLY A 4 -2.31 5.24 20.55
C GLY A 4 -2.27 4.86 19.06
N PRO A 5 -2.99 5.60 18.19
CA PRO A 5 -2.91 5.38 16.75
C PRO A 5 -1.46 5.50 16.27
N SER A 6 -1.08 4.67 15.29
CA SER A 6 0.21 4.77 14.62
C SER A 6 0.46 6.20 14.12
N ALA A 7 1.73 6.63 14.03
CA ALA A 7 2.06 8.00 13.67
C ALA A 7 1.42 8.47 12.34
N TRP A 8 1.33 7.58 11.35
CA TRP A 8 0.67 7.85 10.07
C TRP A 8 -0.84 8.07 10.22
N ALA A 9 -1.49 7.31 11.12
CA ALA A 9 -2.93 7.41 11.37
C ALA A 9 -3.28 8.70 12.11
N ALA A 10 -2.49 9.06 13.13
CA ALA A 10 -2.60 10.35 13.79
C ALA A 10 -2.39 11.52 12.81
N SER A 11 -1.42 11.40 11.90
CA SER A 11 -1.20 12.40 10.85
C SER A 11 -2.37 12.50 9.88
N LEU A 12 -2.97 11.37 9.47
CA LEU A 12 -4.14 11.37 8.58
C LEU A 12 -5.32 12.08 9.24
N GLU A 13 -5.64 11.70 10.48
CA GLU A 13 -6.74 12.29 11.25
C GLU A 13 -6.53 13.78 11.46
N GLY A 14 -5.33 14.21 11.86
CA GLY A 14 -5.02 15.62 12.03
C GLY A 14 -5.18 16.43 10.74
N LYS A 15 -4.77 15.88 9.58
CA LYS A 15 -4.96 16.56 8.28
C LYS A 15 -6.44 16.62 7.86
N VAL A 16 -7.21 15.57 8.13
CA VAL A 16 -8.66 15.52 7.88
C VAL A 16 -9.40 16.53 8.77
N GLU A 17 -9.08 16.58 10.06
CA GLU A 17 -9.66 17.53 11.01
C GLU A 17 -9.31 18.98 10.66
N ALA A 18 -8.07 19.22 10.25
CA ALA A 18 -7.61 20.52 9.77
C ALA A 18 -8.17 20.91 8.39
N ARG A 19 -8.88 20.00 7.70
CA ARG A 19 -9.39 20.18 6.33
C ARG A 19 -8.28 20.60 5.37
N ALA A 20 -7.09 20.01 5.51
CA ALA A 20 -5.90 20.32 4.70
C ALA A 20 -6.13 20.05 3.20
N GLY A 21 -6.99 19.07 2.88
CA GLY A 21 -7.41 18.73 1.53
C GLY A 21 -8.63 17.82 1.54
N SER A 22 -9.18 17.56 0.36
CA SER A 22 -10.29 16.63 0.15
C SER A 22 -9.81 15.25 -0.29
N VAL A 23 -8.65 15.14 -0.95
CA VAL A 23 -8.12 13.88 -1.50
C VAL A 23 -6.86 13.47 -0.76
N PHE A 24 -6.86 12.26 -0.22
CA PHE A 24 -5.78 11.64 0.55
C PHE A 24 -5.34 10.36 -0.15
N LEU A 25 -4.07 10.29 -0.53
CA LEU A 25 -3.46 9.11 -1.13
C LEU A 25 -2.71 8.34 -0.05
N LEU A 26 -3.16 7.13 0.24
CA LEU A 26 -2.49 6.21 1.17
C LEU A 26 -1.77 5.11 0.37
N TYR A 27 -0.48 4.93 0.63
CA TYR A 27 0.32 3.93 -0.07
C TYR A 27 1.24 3.11 0.85
N GLY A 28 1.78 2.01 0.32
CA GLY A 28 2.70 1.13 1.03
C GLY A 28 1.97 -0.07 1.64
N ASN A 29 1.90 -0.15 2.97
CA ASN A 29 1.36 -1.31 3.68
C ASN A 29 -0.19 -1.31 3.77
N VAL A 30 -0.87 -0.98 2.67
CA VAL A 30 -2.35 -0.78 2.62
C VAL A 30 -3.16 -2.07 2.80
N GLY A 31 -2.56 -3.22 2.48
CA GLY A 31 -3.19 -4.54 2.60
C GLY A 31 -3.02 -5.21 3.97
N ASP A 32 -2.41 -4.53 4.93
CA ASP A 32 -2.13 -5.09 6.26
C ASP A 32 -3.23 -4.80 7.28
N TYR A 33 -3.14 -5.45 8.43
CA TYR A 33 -3.97 -5.09 9.58
C TYR A 33 -3.48 -3.81 10.24
N VAL A 34 -4.43 -3.03 10.76
CA VAL A 34 -4.21 -1.84 11.58
C VAL A 34 -4.78 -2.08 12.97
N PRO A 35 -4.03 -1.77 14.06
CA PRO A 35 -4.55 -1.87 15.40
C PRO A 35 -5.70 -0.86 15.62
N LEU A 36 -6.81 -1.32 16.19
CA LEU A 36 -7.96 -0.49 16.53
C LEU A 36 -8.69 -1.06 17.74
N GLY A 37 -8.68 -0.33 18.86
CA GLY A 37 -9.47 -0.70 20.05
C GLY A 37 -9.12 -2.05 20.67
N GLY A 38 -7.87 -2.51 20.52
CA GLY A 38 -7.40 -3.82 21.00
C GLY A 38 -7.57 -4.95 19.97
N GLU A 39 -8.19 -4.69 18.83
CA GLU A 39 -8.27 -5.62 17.70
C GLU A 39 -7.29 -5.22 16.58
N PHE A 40 -7.12 -6.12 15.62
CA PHE A 40 -6.39 -5.88 14.37
C PHE A 40 -7.36 -6.02 13.20
N VAL A 41 -7.67 -4.90 12.53
CA VAL A 41 -8.70 -4.83 11.48
C VAL A 41 -8.10 -4.44 10.12
N PRO A 42 -8.72 -4.80 8.99
CA PRO A 42 -8.28 -4.33 7.68
C PRO A 42 -8.32 -2.80 7.59
N LEU A 43 -7.43 -2.19 6.78
CA LEU A 43 -7.34 -0.74 6.61
C LEU A 43 -8.69 -0.08 6.25
N ARG A 44 -9.47 -0.69 5.35
CA ARG A 44 -10.81 -0.19 5.01
C ARG A 44 -11.70 -0.06 6.24
N THR A 45 -11.71 -1.07 7.11
CA THR A 45 -12.50 -1.06 8.36
C THR A 45 -11.97 0.01 9.31
N PHE A 46 -10.65 0.17 9.40
CA PHE A 46 -10.03 1.23 10.18
C PHE A 46 -10.49 2.62 9.73
N LEU A 47 -10.39 2.91 8.42
CA LEU A 47 -10.80 4.20 7.84
C LEU A 47 -12.29 4.46 8.04
N THR A 48 -13.15 3.47 7.80
CA THR A 48 -14.59 3.57 8.04
C THR A 48 -14.90 3.88 9.51
N ARG A 49 -14.24 3.22 10.46
CA ARG A 49 -14.50 3.43 11.90
C ARG A 49 -13.92 4.76 12.42
N ARG A 50 -12.78 5.22 11.91
CA ARG A 50 -12.10 6.45 12.38
C ARG A 50 -12.57 7.71 11.68
N LEU A 51 -12.71 7.66 10.36
CA LEU A 51 -13.08 8.82 9.53
C LEU A 51 -14.57 8.83 9.16
N GLY A 52 -15.26 7.69 9.27
CA GLY A 52 -16.67 7.57 8.89
C GLY A 52 -17.66 8.07 9.95
N HIS A 53 -17.21 8.53 11.11
CA HIS A 53 -18.12 9.04 12.15
C HIS A 53 -18.87 10.28 11.64
N ARG A 54 -20.21 10.17 11.54
CA ARG A 54 -21.11 11.17 10.94
C ARG A 54 -20.84 11.46 9.46
N ALA A 55 -20.16 10.54 8.76
CA ALA A 55 -19.98 10.61 7.32
C ALA A 55 -20.73 9.48 6.62
N ARG A 56 -21.22 9.77 5.43
CA ARG A 56 -21.74 8.80 4.48
C ARG A 56 -20.56 8.07 3.85
N VAL A 57 -20.41 6.78 4.13
CA VAL A 57 -19.26 6.00 3.66
C VAL A 57 -19.60 5.27 2.37
N ILE A 58 -18.90 5.63 1.31
CA ILE A 58 -19.01 5.05 -0.03
C ILE A 58 -17.65 4.43 -0.37
N CYS A 59 -17.66 3.20 -0.87
CA CYS A 59 -16.45 2.50 -1.30
C CYS A 59 -16.59 2.08 -2.77
N TYR A 60 -15.51 2.14 -3.52
CA TYR A 60 -15.49 1.69 -4.91
C TYR A 60 -14.24 0.87 -5.19
N ASN A 61 -14.44 -0.27 -5.86
CA ASN A 61 -13.40 -1.12 -6.41
C ASN A 61 -13.81 -1.52 -7.84
N ARG A 62 -12.90 -1.42 -8.81
CA ARG A 62 -13.15 -1.81 -10.21
C ARG A 62 -13.75 -3.22 -10.36
N ALA A 63 -13.36 -4.17 -9.52
CA ALA A 63 -13.86 -5.54 -9.58
C ALA A 63 -15.25 -5.71 -8.93
N GLY A 64 -15.52 -4.98 -7.84
CA GLY A 64 -16.73 -5.13 -7.03
C GLY A 64 -17.82 -4.09 -7.26
N GLY A 65 -17.51 -3.00 -7.95
CA GLY A 65 -18.39 -1.84 -8.10
C GLY A 65 -18.51 -1.00 -6.84
N LEU A 66 -19.62 -0.27 -6.72
CA LEU A 66 -19.95 0.56 -5.56
C LEU A 66 -20.43 -0.31 -4.39
N SER A 67 -19.98 0.02 -3.19
CA SER A 67 -20.51 -0.52 -1.93
C SER A 67 -20.69 0.58 -0.90
N PHE A 68 -21.62 0.38 0.03
CA PHE A 68 -22.03 1.36 1.02
C PHE A 68 -21.96 0.74 2.42
N CYS A 69 -21.69 1.55 3.44
CA CYS A 69 -21.65 1.03 4.81
C CYS A 69 -23.04 0.69 5.37
N ASP A 70 -24.09 1.36 4.88
CA ASP A 70 -25.46 1.18 5.32
C ASP A 70 -26.46 1.46 4.17
N GLY A 71 -27.66 0.90 4.29
CA GLY A 71 -28.70 1.03 3.26
C GLY A 71 -29.28 2.43 3.12
N THR A 72 -29.18 3.29 4.16
CA THR A 72 -29.66 4.68 4.07
C THR A 72 -28.75 5.51 3.17
N THR A 73 -27.44 5.30 3.29
CA THR A 73 -26.42 5.91 2.44
C THR A 73 -26.58 5.45 0.99
N GLU A 74 -26.83 4.16 0.75
CA GLU A 74 -27.10 3.63 -0.59
C GLU A 74 -28.36 4.26 -1.21
N ALA A 75 -29.48 4.27 -0.47
CA ALA A 75 -30.74 4.82 -0.95
C ALA A 75 -30.62 6.32 -1.31
N ARG A 76 -29.91 7.10 -0.47
CA ARG A 76 -29.64 8.51 -0.72
C ARG A 76 -28.76 8.71 -1.96
N PHE A 77 -27.68 7.95 -2.09
CA PHE A 77 -26.84 8.00 -3.29
C PHE A 77 -27.64 7.70 -4.55
N ARG A 78 -28.42 6.62 -4.55
CA ARG A 78 -29.31 6.25 -5.65
C ARG A 78 -30.29 7.37 -6.00
N ALA A 79 -30.88 8.04 -5.02
CA ALA A 79 -31.75 9.18 -5.27
C ALA A 79 -31.02 10.34 -5.97
N LEU A 80 -29.82 10.69 -5.50
CA LEU A 80 -29.00 11.79 -6.06
C LEU A 80 -28.59 11.53 -7.52
N VAL A 81 -28.30 10.26 -7.85
CA VAL A 81 -27.79 9.89 -9.17
C VAL A 81 -28.87 9.41 -10.15
N GLY A 82 -30.15 9.42 -9.75
CA GLY A 82 -31.28 9.01 -10.61
C GLY A 82 -31.50 7.49 -10.69
N TYR A 83 -30.99 6.73 -9.71
CA TYR A 83 -31.15 5.28 -9.55
C TYR A 83 -32.12 4.91 -8.42
N ALA A 84 -32.91 5.87 -7.92
CA ALA A 84 -33.89 5.62 -6.86
C ALA A 84 -34.92 4.57 -7.29
N PRO A 85 -35.35 3.67 -6.37
CA PRO A 85 -36.49 2.80 -6.63
C PRO A 85 -37.76 3.63 -6.84
N PRO A 86 -38.70 3.17 -7.69
CA PRO A 86 -39.94 3.88 -7.93
C PRO A 86 -40.79 3.99 -6.66
N SER A 87 -41.56 5.07 -6.55
CA SER A 87 -42.45 5.29 -5.40
C SER A 87 -43.49 4.15 -5.27
N PRO A 88 -43.80 3.67 -4.06
CA PRO A 88 -44.80 2.63 -3.87
C PRO A 88 -46.14 3.00 -4.51
N GLY A 89 -46.66 2.14 -5.38
CA GLY A 89 -47.92 2.37 -6.10
C GLY A 89 -47.81 3.19 -7.39
N SER A 90 -46.61 3.62 -7.79
CA SER A 90 -46.42 4.20 -9.11
C SER A 90 -46.65 3.15 -10.21
N PRO A 91 -47.01 3.55 -11.44
CA PRO A 91 -47.12 2.64 -12.57
C PRO A 91 -45.84 1.83 -12.82
N GLU A 92 -44.68 2.41 -12.51
CA GLU A 92 -43.37 1.73 -12.57
C GLU A 92 -43.22 0.67 -11.49
N ALA A 93 -43.57 0.97 -10.24
CA ALA A 93 -43.52 -0.01 -9.15
C ALA A 93 -44.47 -1.20 -9.37
N LEU A 94 -45.61 -0.96 -10.03
CA LEU A 94 -46.54 -2.01 -10.45
C LEU A 94 -45.95 -2.88 -11.56
N ARG A 95 -45.25 -2.29 -12.53
CA ARG A 95 -44.53 -3.02 -13.61
C ARG A 95 -43.41 -3.87 -13.05
N ASP A 96 -42.59 -3.33 -12.14
CA ASP A 96 -41.49 -4.08 -11.51
C ASP A 96 -42.02 -5.28 -10.72
N ARG A 97 -43.12 -5.10 -9.97
CA ARG A 97 -43.80 -6.21 -9.27
C ARG A 97 -44.37 -7.26 -10.22
N ALA A 98 -44.95 -6.82 -11.35
CA ALA A 98 -45.48 -7.74 -12.36
C ALA A 98 -44.36 -8.55 -13.03
N ALA A 99 -43.24 -7.91 -13.40
CA ALA A 99 -42.06 -8.56 -13.95
C ALA A 99 -41.46 -9.59 -12.97
N GLN A 100 -41.36 -9.23 -11.68
CA GLN A 100 -40.85 -10.11 -10.63
C GLN A 100 -41.77 -11.33 -10.40
N ALA A 101 -43.10 -11.13 -10.46
CA ALA A 101 -44.07 -12.22 -10.38
C ALA A 101 -44.02 -13.17 -11.59
N LEU A 102 -43.59 -12.67 -12.76
CA LEU A 102 -43.39 -13.44 -13.98
C LEU A 102 -42.02 -14.13 -14.05
N GLY A 103 -41.16 -13.97 -13.03
CA GLY A 103 -39.81 -14.52 -13.01
C GLY A 103 -38.88 -13.86 -14.04
N GLU A 104 -39.26 -12.69 -14.55
CA GLU A 104 -38.36 -11.89 -15.38
C GLU A 104 -37.19 -11.43 -14.51
N PRO A 105 -35.94 -11.43 -15.04
CA PRO A 105 -34.81 -10.90 -14.32
C PRO A 105 -35.18 -9.47 -13.92
N GLU A 106 -35.09 -9.18 -12.61
CA GLU A 106 -35.40 -7.86 -12.07
C GLU A 106 -34.84 -6.81 -13.04
N GLY A 107 -35.71 -5.89 -13.49
CA GLY A 107 -35.35 -4.64 -14.16
C GLY A 107 -34.55 -3.77 -13.20
N THR A 108 -33.42 -4.31 -12.75
CA THR A 108 -32.63 -3.75 -11.70
C THR A 108 -31.93 -2.57 -12.31
N ARG A 109 -32.25 -1.38 -11.81
CA ARG A 109 -31.33 -0.24 -11.82
C ARG A 109 -30.12 -0.61 -10.95
N ARG A 110 -29.38 -1.65 -11.34
CA ARG A 110 -28.10 -2.05 -10.76
C ARG A 110 -27.17 -0.88 -11.02
N LEU A 111 -26.54 -0.41 -9.95
CA LEU A 111 -25.47 0.57 -10.12
C LEU A 111 -24.40 -0.05 -11.02
N PRO A 112 -23.84 0.72 -11.96
CA PRO A 112 -22.81 0.19 -12.83
C PRO A 112 -21.56 -0.15 -12.01
N ALA A 113 -20.74 -1.05 -12.53
CA ALA A 113 -19.45 -1.40 -11.92
C ALA A 113 -18.26 -0.81 -12.68
N ALA A 114 -18.43 -0.47 -13.97
CA ALA A 114 -17.34 0.04 -14.81
C ALA A 114 -16.93 1.47 -14.39
N PRO A 115 -15.62 1.78 -14.30
CA PRO A 115 -15.14 3.10 -13.87
C PRO A 115 -15.70 4.24 -14.73
N ALA A 116 -15.70 4.07 -16.06
CA ALA A 116 -16.28 5.04 -17.00
C ALA A 116 -17.72 5.47 -16.67
N GLN A 117 -18.50 4.60 -16.01
CA GLN A 117 -19.87 4.90 -15.61
C GLN A 117 -19.96 5.32 -14.15
N VAL A 118 -19.17 4.73 -13.25
CA VAL A 118 -19.22 5.02 -11.82
C VAL A 118 -18.65 6.39 -11.46
N LEU A 119 -17.52 6.79 -12.06
CA LEU A 119 -16.87 8.06 -11.74
C LEU A 119 -17.76 9.28 -12.01
N PRO A 120 -18.49 9.36 -13.14
CA PRO A 120 -19.49 10.40 -13.35
C PRO A 120 -20.62 10.41 -12.30
N LEU A 121 -21.08 9.25 -11.83
CA LEU A 121 -22.11 9.17 -10.78
C LEU A 121 -21.57 9.69 -9.44
N LEU A 122 -20.34 9.31 -9.08
CA LEU A 122 -19.65 9.82 -7.90
C LEU A 122 -19.45 11.34 -8.00
N ASP A 123 -19.01 11.85 -9.16
CA ASP A 123 -18.82 13.29 -9.37
C ASP A 123 -20.14 14.05 -9.24
N ARG A 124 -21.23 13.54 -9.83
CA ARG A 124 -22.57 14.11 -9.68
C ARG A 124 -23.03 14.12 -8.22
N ALA A 125 -22.83 13.02 -7.49
CA ALA A 125 -23.18 12.94 -6.09
C ALA A 125 -22.38 13.94 -5.24
N LEU A 126 -21.06 14.03 -5.43
CA LEU A 126 -20.20 14.98 -4.73
C LEU A 126 -20.56 16.44 -5.05
N ARG A 127 -20.82 16.76 -6.32
CA ARG A 127 -21.29 18.10 -6.72
C ARG A 127 -22.64 18.46 -6.12
N SER A 128 -23.57 17.51 -6.05
CA SER A 128 -24.87 17.76 -5.45
C SER A 128 -24.76 18.15 -3.97
N LEU A 129 -23.79 17.57 -3.26
CA LEU A 129 -23.48 17.92 -1.87
C LEU A 129 -22.81 19.30 -1.75
N CYS A 130 -22.01 19.71 -2.75
CA CYS A 130 -21.46 21.07 -2.81
C CYS A 130 -22.51 22.16 -3.08
N LEU A 131 -23.73 21.80 -3.47
CA LEU A 131 -24.83 22.72 -3.81
C LEU A 131 -25.92 22.77 -2.73
N SER A 132 -25.94 21.84 -1.78
CA SER A 132 -26.94 21.80 -0.71
C SER A 132 -26.51 22.68 0.47
N ASP A 133 -27.37 23.62 0.88
CA ASP A 133 -27.18 24.46 2.08
C ASP A 133 -27.67 23.79 3.38
N GLU A 134 -28.30 22.61 3.30
CA GLU A 134 -28.72 21.82 4.46
C GLU A 134 -27.51 21.19 5.18
N GLU A 135 -27.66 20.91 6.49
CA GLU A 135 -26.62 20.42 7.41
C GLU A 135 -25.57 19.53 6.72
N GLN A 136 -24.30 19.99 6.74
CA GLN A 136 -23.14 19.42 6.05
C GLN A 136 -22.98 17.91 6.30
N GLU A 137 -23.64 17.09 5.47
CA GLU A 137 -23.41 15.65 5.46
C GLU A 137 -22.03 15.38 4.89
N ARG A 138 -21.11 14.97 5.76
CA ARG A 138 -19.75 14.58 5.36
C ARG A 138 -19.81 13.32 4.51
N VAL A 139 -18.90 13.21 3.55
CA VAL A 139 -18.72 11.97 2.77
C VAL A 139 -17.33 11.43 3.00
N LEU A 140 -17.24 10.12 3.21
CA LEU A 140 -16.00 9.38 3.12
C LEU A 140 -16.08 8.48 1.89
N LEU A 141 -15.35 8.83 0.83
CA LEU A 141 -15.22 8.02 -0.38
C LEU A 141 -13.89 7.27 -0.36
N ILE A 142 -13.92 5.94 -0.40
CA ILE A 142 -12.71 5.11 -0.45
C ILE A 142 -12.62 4.47 -1.83
N LEU A 143 -11.58 4.80 -2.59
CA LEU A 143 -11.26 4.18 -3.87
C LEU A 143 -10.15 3.14 -3.65
N GLU A 144 -10.49 1.86 -3.77
CA GLU A 144 -9.56 0.75 -3.61
C GLU A 144 -8.84 0.47 -4.93
N PHE A 145 -7.54 0.15 -4.86
CA PHE A 145 -6.69 -0.13 -6.03
C PHE A 145 -6.69 1.00 -7.06
N ALA A 146 -6.44 2.23 -6.62
CA ALA A 146 -6.53 3.42 -7.48
C ALA A 146 -5.55 3.38 -8.67
N GLU A 147 -4.45 2.62 -8.59
CA GLU A 147 -3.55 2.31 -9.71
C GLU A 147 -4.25 1.60 -10.88
N THR A 148 -5.35 0.89 -10.62
CA THR A 148 -6.16 0.23 -11.66
C THR A 148 -7.17 1.15 -12.35
N LEU A 149 -7.37 2.34 -11.78
CA LEU A 149 -8.24 3.39 -12.30
C LEU A 149 -7.43 4.45 -13.06
N VAL A 150 -6.22 4.74 -12.57
CA VAL A 150 -5.31 5.73 -13.15
C VAL A 150 -3.87 5.20 -13.12
N PRO A 151 -3.51 4.30 -14.05
CA PRO A 151 -2.22 3.64 -14.04
C PRO A 151 -1.06 4.59 -14.33
N ALA A 152 0.13 4.22 -13.88
CA ALA A 152 1.36 4.90 -14.24
C ALA A 152 1.62 4.84 -15.75
N GLY A 153 2.10 5.93 -16.31
CA GLY A 153 2.39 6.06 -17.72
C GLY A 153 2.47 7.51 -18.17
N GLU A 154 2.75 7.70 -19.46
CA GLU A 154 2.65 9.00 -20.10
C GLU A 154 1.19 9.30 -20.49
N LEU A 155 0.82 10.59 -20.49
CA LEU A 155 -0.55 11.03 -20.85
C LEU A 155 -0.98 10.57 -22.25
N ALA A 156 -0.04 10.40 -23.17
CA ALA A 156 -0.31 9.93 -24.52
C ALA A 156 -0.65 8.43 -24.60
N ALA A 157 -0.22 7.65 -23.61
CA ALA A 157 -0.44 6.20 -23.54
C ALA A 157 -1.74 5.83 -22.78
N LEU A 158 -2.33 6.80 -22.07
CA LEU A 158 -3.58 6.59 -21.33
C LEU A 158 -4.78 6.48 -22.27
N THR A 159 -5.71 5.59 -21.92
CA THR A 159 -7.01 5.52 -22.59
C THR A 159 -7.87 6.75 -22.27
N ASP A 160 -8.94 6.98 -23.03
CA ASP A 160 -9.89 8.06 -22.72
C ASP A 160 -10.55 7.90 -21.34
N GLU A 161 -10.80 6.66 -20.92
CA GLU A 161 -11.33 6.34 -19.59
C GLU A 161 -10.32 6.70 -18.49
N ASP A 162 -9.05 6.33 -18.65
CA ASP A 162 -7.99 6.65 -17.69
C ASP A 162 -7.78 8.18 -17.61
N ARG A 163 -7.77 8.87 -18.76
CA ARG A 163 -7.64 10.33 -18.81
C ARG A 163 -8.81 11.04 -18.13
N GLY A 164 -10.04 10.59 -18.39
CA GLY A 164 -11.24 11.12 -17.74
C GLY A 164 -11.21 10.92 -16.23
N THR A 165 -10.77 9.75 -15.77
CA THR A 165 -10.63 9.44 -14.35
C THR A 165 -9.55 10.29 -13.69
N LEU A 166 -8.36 10.40 -14.31
CA LEU A 166 -7.26 11.25 -13.83
C LEU A 166 -7.72 12.71 -13.64
N VAL A 167 -8.37 13.29 -14.65
CA VAL A 167 -8.87 14.66 -14.59
C VAL A 167 -9.94 14.83 -13.50
N THR A 168 -10.80 13.83 -13.32
CA THR A 168 -11.83 13.85 -12.27
C THR A 168 -11.20 13.88 -10.87
N LEU A 169 -10.21 13.01 -10.62
CA LEU A 169 -9.51 12.95 -9.33
C LEU A 169 -8.73 14.24 -9.04
N LEU A 170 -8.01 14.79 -10.03
CA LEU A 170 -7.30 16.06 -9.90
C LEU A 170 -8.27 17.21 -9.59
N ARG A 171 -9.41 17.27 -10.29
CA ARG A 171 -10.44 18.29 -10.02
C ARG A 171 -11.01 18.16 -8.61
N TRP A 172 -11.22 16.94 -8.11
CA TRP A 172 -11.67 16.74 -6.73
C TRP A 172 -10.63 17.22 -5.71
N ALA A 173 -9.33 17.03 -5.98
CA ALA A 173 -8.26 17.53 -5.12
C ALA A 173 -8.14 19.06 -5.15
N GLU A 174 -8.41 19.68 -6.30
CA GLU A 174 -8.35 21.12 -6.48
C GLU A 174 -9.58 21.87 -5.94
N GLU A 175 -10.74 21.20 -5.82
CA GLU A 175 -12.02 21.80 -5.40
C GLU A 175 -12.07 22.11 -3.89
N PRO A 176 -11.94 23.39 -3.48
CA PRO A 176 -11.85 23.75 -2.06
C PRO A 176 -13.15 23.49 -1.30
N ARG A 177 -14.30 23.51 -1.99
CA ARG A 177 -15.59 23.27 -1.35
C ARG A 177 -15.70 21.86 -0.78
N LEU A 178 -15.10 20.86 -1.43
CA LEU A 178 -15.12 19.48 -0.94
C LEU A 178 -14.45 19.38 0.44
N ALA A 179 -13.28 20.00 0.62
CA ALA A 179 -12.63 20.05 1.92
C ALA A 179 -13.44 20.86 2.95
N ALA A 180 -14.04 21.98 2.52
CA ALA A 180 -14.83 22.86 3.39
C ALA A 180 -16.09 22.19 3.97
N ILE A 181 -16.77 21.34 3.18
CA ILE A 181 -17.93 20.56 3.65
C ILE A 181 -17.52 19.27 4.38
N GLY A 182 -16.23 19.00 4.52
CA GLY A 182 -15.70 17.83 5.22
C GLY A 182 -15.80 16.53 4.42
N THR A 183 -15.81 16.61 3.08
CA THR A 183 -15.66 15.43 2.22
C THR A 183 -14.20 14.96 2.25
N VAL A 184 -14.03 13.66 2.46
CA VAL A 184 -12.75 12.96 2.49
C VAL A 184 -12.78 11.87 1.43
N ILE A 185 -11.88 11.95 0.46
CA ILE A 185 -11.68 10.98 -0.60
C ILE A 185 -10.34 10.30 -0.35
N VAL A 186 -10.35 9.00 -0.10
CA VAL A 186 -9.14 8.21 0.15
C VAL A 186 -8.84 7.34 -1.06
N LEU A 187 -7.66 7.51 -1.64
CA LEU A 187 -7.11 6.66 -2.70
C LEU A 187 -6.18 5.63 -2.05
N LEU A 188 -6.50 4.34 -2.17
CA LEU A 188 -5.61 3.27 -1.70
C LEU A 188 -4.79 2.74 -2.86
N VAL A 189 -3.46 2.77 -2.69
CA VAL A 189 -2.48 2.34 -3.69
C VAL A 189 -1.48 1.40 -3.06
N ASN A 190 -1.10 0.31 -3.71
CA ASN A 190 -0.05 -0.56 -3.17
C ASN A 190 1.32 0.13 -3.25
N ALA A 191 1.74 0.51 -4.46
CA ALA A 191 3.00 1.19 -4.71
C ALA A 191 2.77 2.53 -5.41
N LEU A 192 3.35 3.60 -4.86
CA LEU A 192 3.19 4.95 -5.43
C LEU A 192 3.71 5.06 -6.88
N SER A 193 4.60 4.14 -7.29
CA SER A 193 5.12 4.02 -8.66
C SER A 193 4.07 3.63 -9.69
N ASP A 194 3.01 2.96 -9.24
CA ASP A 194 2.01 2.34 -10.13
C ASP A 194 0.85 3.30 -10.42
N LEU A 195 0.81 4.44 -9.72
CA LEU A 195 -0.14 5.51 -9.95
C LEU A 195 0.45 6.60 -10.86
N HIS A 196 -0.38 7.21 -11.69
CA HIS A 196 0.03 8.28 -12.59
C HIS A 196 0.73 9.46 -11.87
N PRO A 197 1.86 9.99 -12.38
CA PRO A 197 2.67 11.01 -11.69
C PRO A 197 1.94 12.29 -11.29
N ARG A 198 0.92 12.71 -12.06
CA ARG A 198 0.16 13.93 -11.75
C ARG A 198 -0.58 13.88 -10.42
N LEU A 199 -0.98 12.69 -9.93
CA LEU A 199 -1.69 12.57 -8.64
C LEU A 199 -0.76 12.58 -7.42
N ARG A 200 0.55 12.50 -7.65
CA ARG A 200 1.59 12.56 -6.62
C ARG A 200 2.49 13.79 -6.77
N ASP A 201 2.18 14.66 -7.73
CA ASP A 201 2.86 15.94 -7.91
C ASP A 201 2.51 16.86 -6.73
N PRO A 202 3.48 17.54 -6.10
CA PRO A 202 3.20 18.52 -5.03
C PRO A 202 2.17 19.60 -5.40
N GLY A 203 2.01 19.93 -6.69
CA GLY A 203 1.02 20.89 -7.18
C GLY A 203 -0.43 20.36 -7.21
N SER A 204 -0.64 19.05 -7.11
CA SER A 204 -1.96 18.40 -7.30
C SER A 204 -2.92 18.53 -6.12
N ARG A 205 -2.50 19.12 -4.98
CA ARG A 205 -3.27 19.22 -3.73
C ARG A 205 -3.76 17.88 -3.17
N VAL A 206 -3.17 16.77 -3.62
CA VAL A 206 -3.39 15.45 -3.06
C VAL A 206 -2.48 15.27 -1.85
N GLU A 207 -3.07 14.97 -0.70
CA GLU A 207 -2.32 14.68 0.52
C GLU A 207 -1.76 13.25 0.47
N VAL A 208 -0.45 13.11 0.29
CA VAL A 208 0.21 11.80 0.19
C VAL A 208 0.69 11.35 1.58
N LEU A 209 0.28 10.16 2.00
CA LEU A 209 0.72 9.54 3.26
C LEU A 209 1.15 8.10 3.03
N GLU A 210 2.31 7.75 3.58
CA GLU A 210 2.81 6.39 3.59
C GLU A 210 2.32 5.63 4.83
N ILE A 211 1.85 4.41 4.61
CA ILE A 211 1.61 3.43 5.66
C ILE A 211 2.85 2.53 5.75
N PRO A 212 3.68 2.69 6.79
CA PRO A 212 4.88 1.87 6.96
C PRO A 212 4.52 0.42 7.30
N LEU A 213 5.49 -0.47 7.09
CA LEU A 213 5.48 -1.81 7.69
C LEU A 213 5.50 -1.69 9.23
N PRO A 214 4.93 -2.67 9.95
CA PRO A 214 4.92 -2.63 11.41
C PRO A 214 6.35 -2.67 11.96
N ASP A 215 6.64 -1.83 12.96
CA ASP A 215 7.91 -1.86 13.67
C ASP A 215 8.05 -3.10 14.59
N HIS A 216 9.17 -3.21 15.30
CA HIS A 216 9.39 -4.36 16.20
C HIS A 216 8.32 -4.46 17.30
N GLY A 217 7.97 -3.35 17.95
CA GLY A 217 6.98 -3.31 19.02
C GLY A 217 5.58 -3.65 18.50
N GLU A 218 5.21 -3.08 17.35
CA GLU A 218 3.95 -3.36 16.67
C GLU A 218 3.80 -4.83 16.25
N ARG A 219 4.89 -5.46 15.76
CA ARG A 219 4.91 -6.89 15.46
C ARG A 219 4.81 -7.73 16.73
N LEU A 220 5.51 -7.34 17.80
CA LEU A 220 5.44 -8.02 19.09
C LEU A 220 4.02 -7.99 19.67
N THR A 221 3.37 -6.82 19.66
CA THR A 221 1.97 -6.67 20.10
C THR A 221 1.04 -7.54 19.26
N PHE A 222 1.21 -7.54 17.93
CA PHE A 222 0.43 -8.40 17.03
C PHE A 222 0.62 -9.90 17.33
N LEU A 223 1.87 -10.34 17.47
CA LEU A 223 2.20 -11.73 17.76
C LEU A 223 1.63 -12.16 19.12
N ARG A 224 1.72 -11.33 20.16
CA ARG A 224 1.10 -11.63 21.47
C ARG A 224 -0.42 -11.75 21.40
N ALA A 225 -1.07 -10.98 20.54
CA ALA A 225 -2.52 -11.07 20.35
C ALA A 225 -2.96 -12.31 19.56
N ARG A 226 -2.07 -12.91 18.75
CA ARG A 226 -2.39 -14.06 17.88
C ARG A 226 -1.80 -15.39 18.34
N ALA A 227 -0.66 -15.37 19.00
CA ALA A 227 0.00 -16.56 19.52
C ALA A 227 -0.62 -16.93 20.87
N ALA A 228 -1.34 -18.05 20.91
CA ALA A 228 -1.72 -18.70 22.16
C ALA A 228 -0.59 -19.67 22.56
N GLY A 229 0.38 -19.21 23.34
CA GLY A 229 1.33 -20.09 24.03
C GLY A 229 2.80 -19.69 23.93
N ASP A 230 3.43 -19.56 25.09
CA ASP A 230 4.87 -19.47 25.27
C ASP A 230 5.58 -20.67 24.64
N GLY A 231 6.78 -20.43 24.10
CA GLY A 231 7.61 -21.37 23.36
C GLY A 231 8.02 -22.64 24.12
N GLY A 232 7.08 -23.55 24.35
CA GLY A 232 7.32 -24.91 24.78
C GLY A 232 7.48 -25.83 23.57
N GLY A 233 8.63 -26.50 23.45
CA GLY A 233 8.87 -27.53 22.43
C GLY A 233 9.81 -27.15 21.28
N GLY A 234 10.84 -26.32 21.53
CA GLY A 234 11.93 -26.09 20.57
C GLY A 234 11.63 -25.07 19.45
N GLY A 235 10.59 -24.26 19.63
CA GLY A 235 10.24 -23.14 18.74
C GLY A 235 10.80 -21.80 19.16
N LEU A 236 10.72 -20.81 18.26
CA LEU A 236 10.96 -19.41 18.59
C LEU A 236 9.91 -18.90 19.60
N THR A 237 10.38 -18.16 20.61
CA THR A 237 9.51 -17.33 21.46
C THR A 237 8.86 -16.20 20.66
N VAL A 238 7.85 -15.54 21.23
CA VAL A 238 7.15 -14.42 20.58
C VAL A 238 8.12 -13.24 20.33
N GLU A 239 9.05 -13.00 21.25
CA GLU A 239 10.10 -11.99 21.16
C GLU A 239 11.14 -12.32 20.08
N GLU A 240 11.60 -13.57 20.00
CA GLU A 240 12.52 -14.03 18.96
C GLU A 240 11.84 -13.99 17.59
N LEU A 241 10.57 -14.36 17.50
CA LEU A 241 9.80 -14.28 16.26
C LEU A 241 9.61 -12.82 15.81
N ALA A 242 9.28 -11.89 16.71
CA ALA A 242 9.17 -10.45 16.40
C ALA A 242 10.48 -9.87 15.83
N THR A 243 11.61 -10.38 16.33
CA THR A 243 12.97 -10.02 15.90
C THR A 243 13.31 -10.63 14.54
N ALA A 244 13.12 -11.94 14.39
CA ALA A 244 13.42 -12.67 13.16
C ALA A 244 12.53 -12.23 11.97
N SER A 245 11.32 -11.75 12.27
CA SER A 245 10.33 -11.31 11.28
C SER A 245 10.41 -9.83 10.88
N ALA A 246 11.52 -9.15 11.18
CA ALA A 246 11.72 -7.76 10.74
C ALA A 246 11.46 -7.59 9.24
N GLY A 247 10.65 -6.58 8.87
CA GLY A 247 10.26 -6.33 7.48
C GLY A 247 9.03 -7.11 6.99
N LEU A 248 8.41 -7.94 7.84
CA LEU A 248 7.15 -8.61 7.51
C LEU A 248 5.93 -7.82 7.97
N SER A 249 4.86 -7.85 7.17
CA SER A 249 3.53 -7.32 7.53
C SER A 249 2.79 -8.23 8.52
N ARG A 250 1.80 -7.72 9.23
CA ARG A 250 1.00 -8.51 10.19
C ARG A 250 0.20 -9.62 9.50
N VAL A 251 -0.29 -9.39 8.28
CA VAL A 251 -0.92 -10.43 7.44
C VAL A 251 0.08 -11.55 7.10
N GLN A 252 1.33 -11.21 6.77
CA GLN A 252 2.37 -12.21 6.50
C GLN A 252 2.72 -13.00 7.77
N LEU A 253 2.78 -12.34 8.93
CA LEU A 253 2.95 -13.00 10.23
C LEU A 253 1.80 -13.95 10.54
N GLU A 254 0.55 -13.53 10.34
CA GLU A 254 -0.60 -14.40 10.55
C GLU A 254 -0.54 -15.63 9.65
N ARG A 255 -0.18 -15.45 8.38
CA ARG A 255 0.00 -16.59 7.47
C ARG A 255 1.07 -17.55 7.98
N LEU A 256 2.23 -17.05 8.44
CA LEU A 256 3.29 -17.87 9.04
C LEU A 256 2.78 -18.66 10.25
N LEU A 257 2.06 -18.00 11.16
CA LEU A 257 1.49 -18.65 12.35
C LEU A 257 0.47 -19.73 11.98
N ARG A 258 -0.42 -19.45 11.02
CA ARG A 258 -1.43 -20.42 10.53
C ARG A 258 -0.79 -21.62 9.84
N GLU A 259 0.23 -21.38 9.01
CA GLU A 259 0.98 -22.45 8.33
C GLU A 259 1.70 -23.36 9.34
N ALA A 260 2.29 -22.79 10.41
CA ALA A 260 2.93 -23.56 11.47
C ALA A 260 1.91 -24.37 12.30
N ALA A 261 0.78 -23.74 12.65
CA ALA A 261 -0.31 -24.40 13.37
C ALA A 261 -0.88 -25.59 12.57
N GLY A 262 -1.08 -25.42 11.26
CA GLY A 262 -1.54 -26.49 10.38
C GLY A 262 -0.58 -27.67 10.25
N ARG A 263 0.72 -27.44 10.46
CA ARG A 263 1.78 -28.47 10.48
C ARG A 263 2.02 -29.07 11.87
N ALA A 264 1.39 -28.54 12.91
CA ALA A 264 1.62 -28.88 14.31
C ALA A 264 3.12 -28.86 14.71
N ARG A 265 3.92 -28.00 14.06
CA ARG A 265 5.36 -27.85 14.32
C ARG A 265 5.66 -26.37 14.60
N PRO A 266 6.45 -26.06 15.64
CA PRO A 266 6.81 -24.68 15.93
C PRO A 266 7.67 -24.07 14.82
N LEU A 267 7.56 -22.74 14.67
CA LEU A 267 8.39 -21.98 13.74
C LEU A 267 9.85 -21.97 14.18
N THR A 268 10.73 -22.24 13.22
CA THR A 268 12.19 -22.13 13.38
C THR A 268 12.73 -20.86 12.74
N HIS A 269 13.94 -20.44 13.14
CA HIS A 269 14.61 -19.27 12.56
C HIS A 269 14.85 -19.42 11.04
N GLU A 270 15.23 -20.61 10.59
CA GLU A 270 15.46 -20.89 9.17
C GLU A 270 14.19 -20.77 8.32
N GLU A 271 13.03 -21.17 8.85
CA GLU A 271 11.75 -21.01 8.13
C GLU A 271 11.36 -19.54 8.00
N VAL A 272 11.50 -18.75 9.07
CA VAL A 272 11.21 -17.31 9.02
C VAL A 272 12.16 -16.61 8.04
N LYS A 273 13.45 -16.95 8.08
CA LYS A 273 14.46 -16.44 7.16
C LYS A 273 14.19 -16.86 5.71
N ALA A 274 13.80 -18.11 5.48
CA ALA A 274 13.39 -18.60 4.16
C ALA A 274 12.17 -17.83 3.65
N ARG A 275 11.17 -17.58 4.50
CA ARG A 275 9.99 -16.81 4.10
C ARG A 275 10.30 -15.36 3.76
N LYS A 276 11.15 -14.71 4.55
CA LYS A 276 11.65 -13.35 4.25
C LYS A 276 12.34 -13.31 2.88
N ARG A 277 13.29 -14.23 2.65
CA ARG A 277 13.98 -14.33 1.36
C ARG A 277 13.00 -14.49 0.20
N GLU A 278 11.99 -15.33 0.36
CA GLU A 278 10.97 -15.54 -0.67
C GLU A 278 10.11 -14.29 -0.93
N LEU A 279 9.67 -13.62 0.13
CA LEU A 279 8.89 -12.38 0.00
C LEU A 279 9.70 -11.26 -0.65
N LEU A 280 10.97 -11.10 -0.29
CA LEU A 280 11.86 -10.14 -0.95
C LEU A 280 12.01 -10.49 -2.43
N ARG A 281 12.23 -11.76 -2.79
CA ARG A 281 12.28 -12.16 -4.19
C ARG A 281 11.00 -11.83 -4.94
N GLN A 282 9.83 -12.03 -4.33
CA GLN A 282 8.52 -11.74 -4.92
C GLN A 282 8.25 -10.23 -5.08
N GLU A 283 8.53 -9.44 -4.05
CA GLU A 283 8.29 -7.99 -4.04
C GLU A 283 9.26 -7.25 -4.97
N PHE A 284 10.48 -7.76 -5.12
CA PHE A 284 11.52 -7.17 -5.95
C PHE A 284 11.73 -7.88 -7.30
N GLN A 285 10.76 -8.68 -7.78
CA GLN A 285 10.86 -9.32 -9.11
C GLN A 285 11.10 -8.25 -10.19
N GLY A 286 12.27 -8.32 -10.83
CA GLY A 286 12.71 -7.38 -11.86
C GLY A 286 13.41 -6.11 -11.35
N MET A 287 13.52 -5.87 -10.04
CA MET A 287 14.27 -4.73 -9.45
C MET A 287 15.60 -5.14 -8.81
N LEU A 288 15.67 -6.36 -8.29
CA LEU A 288 16.90 -6.91 -7.71
C LEU A 288 17.35 -8.11 -8.53
N GLU A 289 18.49 -7.94 -9.17
CA GLU A 289 19.23 -9.03 -9.77
C GLU A 289 20.15 -9.58 -8.67
N VAL A 290 19.73 -10.68 -8.03
CA VAL A 290 20.60 -11.43 -7.14
C VAL A 290 21.55 -12.21 -8.03
N LEU A 291 22.81 -11.81 -8.04
CA LEU A 291 23.86 -12.49 -8.77
C LEU A 291 24.66 -13.32 -7.77
N GLU A 292 24.93 -14.57 -8.15
CA GLU A 292 26.01 -15.32 -7.50
C GLU A 292 27.32 -14.78 -8.07
N PRO A 293 28.15 -14.09 -7.28
CA PRO A 293 29.41 -13.59 -7.79
C PRO A 293 30.30 -14.79 -8.13
N GLN A 294 30.94 -14.76 -9.30
CA GLN A 294 31.71 -15.89 -9.83
C GLN A 294 33.23 -15.66 -9.79
N HIS A 295 33.65 -14.41 -9.60
CA HIS A 295 35.04 -14.01 -9.75
C HIS A 295 35.47 -13.11 -8.59
N GLY A 296 36.66 -13.37 -8.02
CA GLY A 296 37.24 -12.62 -6.90
C GLY A 296 38.15 -11.47 -7.33
N LEU A 297 38.82 -10.82 -6.38
CA LEU A 297 39.64 -9.62 -6.68
C LEU A 297 40.80 -9.90 -7.63
N GLU A 298 41.29 -11.14 -7.65
CA GLU A 298 42.38 -11.57 -8.53
C GLU A 298 41.97 -11.64 -10.01
N SER A 299 40.67 -11.69 -10.32
CA SER A 299 40.20 -11.66 -11.72
C SER A 299 40.21 -10.26 -12.34
N ILE A 300 40.51 -9.23 -11.56
CA ILE A 300 40.50 -7.83 -11.98
C ILE A 300 41.93 -7.41 -12.29
N GLY A 301 42.20 -6.92 -13.49
CA GLY A 301 43.53 -6.38 -13.83
C GLY A 301 43.78 -5.00 -13.21
N GLY A 302 44.95 -4.80 -12.60
CA GLY A 302 45.37 -3.51 -12.03
C GLY A 302 44.59 -3.08 -10.78
N LEU A 303 44.54 -1.77 -10.51
CA LEU A 303 43.81 -1.17 -9.37
C LEU A 303 44.28 -1.66 -7.99
N GLU A 304 45.58 -1.95 -7.85
CA GLU A 304 46.20 -2.45 -6.63
C GLU A 304 45.86 -1.62 -5.37
N PRO A 305 45.81 -0.27 -5.42
CA PRO A 305 45.38 0.52 -4.27
C PRO A 305 43.94 0.22 -3.83
N VAL A 306 43.01 0.08 -4.78
CA VAL A 306 41.59 -0.21 -4.49
C VAL A 306 41.45 -1.64 -3.96
N LYS A 307 42.13 -2.60 -4.59
CA LYS A 307 42.15 -4.00 -4.13
C LYS A 307 42.72 -4.10 -2.71
N ALA A 308 43.76 -3.35 -2.37
CA ALA A 308 44.33 -3.31 -1.04
C ALA A 308 43.30 -2.84 0.00
N SER A 309 42.61 -1.71 -0.25
CA SER A 309 41.52 -1.23 0.62
C SER A 309 40.39 -2.24 0.75
N PHE A 310 40.03 -2.96 -0.32
CA PHE A 310 39.00 -4.00 -0.26
C PHE A 310 39.45 -5.20 0.57
N ARG A 311 40.72 -5.62 0.47
CA ARG A 311 41.28 -6.68 1.31
C ARG A 311 41.27 -6.30 2.79
N GLU A 312 41.49 -5.04 3.14
CA GLU A 312 41.35 -4.55 4.52
C GLU A 312 39.91 -4.68 5.03
N VAL A 313 38.93 -4.30 4.21
CA VAL A 313 37.49 -4.46 4.53
C VAL A 313 37.15 -5.95 4.73
N ILE A 314 37.61 -6.82 3.83
CA ILE A 314 37.39 -8.28 3.93
C ILE A 314 38.04 -8.84 5.18
N ALA A 315 39.26 -8.42 5.53
CA ALA A 315 39.95 -8.86 6.73
C ALA A 315 39.19 -8.44 8.00
N ALA A 316 38.71 -7.19 8.07
CA ALA A 316 37.89 -6.70 9.18
C ALA A 316 36.57 -7.48 9.30
N LEU A 317 35.91 -7.78 8.18
CA LEU A 317 34.71 -8.61 8.13
C LEU A 317 34.97 -10.02 8.69
N ARG A 318 36.05 -10.68 8.24
CA ARG A 318 36.43 -12.03 8.71
C ARG A 318 36.83 -12.06 10.18
N ALA A 319 37.43 -10.98 10.69
CA ALA A 319 37.80 -10.83 12.10
C ALA A 319 36.60 -10.48 13.00
N GLY A 320 35.42 -10.18 12.44
CA GLY A 320 34.25 -9.75 13.21
C GLY A 320 34.34 -8.32 13.74
N GLU A 321 35.28 -7.51 13.23
CA GLU A 321 35.54 -6.15 13.67
C GLU A 321 34.61 -5.15 12.95
N VAL A 322 33.30 -5.30 13.18
CA VAL A 322 32.24 -4.57 12.46
C VAL A 322 32.37 -3.04 12.53
N LYS A 323 33.10 -2.51 13.51
CA LYS A 323 33.38 -1.06 13.65
C LYS A 323 34.34 -0.53 12.59
N LEU A 324 35.20 -1.38 12.03
CA LEU A 324 36.17 -1.02 10.99
C LEU A 324 35.60 -1.18 9.58
N VAL A 325 34.44 -1.81 9.45
CA VAL A 325 33.77 -2.01 8.16
C VAL A 325 33.05 -0.73 7.76
N PRO A 326 33.35 -0.14 6.59
CA PRO A 326 32.66 1.06 6.13
C PRO A 326 31.18 0.77 5.90
N ARG A 327 30.32 1.70 6.30
CA ARG A 327 28.86 1.59 6.08
C ARG A 327 28.44 1.76 4.63
N GLY A 328 29.33 2.30 3.79
CA GLY A 328 29.08 2.51 2.37
C GLY A 328 30.40 2.73 1.63
N ILE A 329 30.47 2.22 0.40
CA ILE A 329 31.62 2.38 -0.50
C ILE A 329 31.10 3.02 -1.78
N THR A 330 31.70 4.13 -2.19
CA THR A 330 31.36 4.82 -3.45
C THR A 330 32.48 4.63 -4.45
N LEU A 331 32.18 3.97 -5.58
CA LEU A 331 33.11 3.79 -6.70
C LEU A 331 32.84 4.85 -7.77
N VAL A 332 33.82 5.72 -8.02
CA VAL A 332 33.70 6.82 -9.00
C VAL A 332 34.66 6.56 -10.16
N GLY A 333 34.17 6.74 -11.39
CA GLY A 333 35.00 6.66 -12.59
C GLY A 333 34.17 6.57 -13.89
N PRO A 334 34.81 6.70 -15.06
CA PRO A 334 34.15 6.63 -16.37
C PRO A 334 33.36 5.33 -16.59
N PRO A 335 32.34 5.30 -17.46
CA PRO A 335 31.67 4.04 -17.82
C PRO A 335 32.69 3.04 -18.40
N GLY A 336 32.50 1.74 -18.11
CA GLY A 336 33.36 0.66 -18.63
C GLY A 336 34.65 0.36 -17.86
N VAL A 337 35.00 1.10 -16.79
CA VAL A 337 36.26 0.90 -16.02
C VAL A 337 36.20 -0.19 -14.94
N GLY A 338 35.27 -1.14 -15.04
CA GLY A 338 35.21 -2.29 -14.11
C GLY A 338 34.63 -2.01 -12.71
N LYS A 339 33.94 -0.89 -12.47
CA LYS A 339 33.32 -0.56 -11.17
C LYS A 339 32.37 -1.65 -10.66
N THR A 340 31.50 -2.16 -11.52
CA THR A 340 30.56 -3.24 -11.16
C THR A 340 31.31 -4.53 -10.87
N ALA A 341 32.32 -4.88 -11.68
CA ALA A 341 33.15 -6.05 -11.46
C ALA A 341 33.93 -5.99 -10.13
N LEU A 342 34.42 -4.81 -9.72
CA LEU A 342 35.03 -4.61 -8.39
C LEU A 342 34.06 -4.88 -7.26
N ALA A 343 32.81 -4.41 -7.38
CA ALA A 343 31.79 -4.64 -6.37
C ALA A 343 31.40 -6.13 -6.28
N GLU A 344 31.28 -6.82 -7.42
CA GLU A 344 31.04 -8.26 -7.50
C GLU A 344 32.20 -9.05 -6.87
N ALA A 345 33.44 -8.69 -7.17
CA ALA A 345 34.63 -9.32 -6.62
C ALA A 345 34.77 -9.14 -5.11
N LEU A 346 34.39 -7.98 -4.58
CA LEU A 346 34.33 -7.76 -3.14
C LEU A 346 33.30 -8.69 -2.47
N ALA A 347 32.13 -8.84 -3.07
CA ALA A 347 31.10 -9.74 -2.57
C ALA A 347 31.54 -11.21 -2.61
N TYR A 348 32.20 -11.64 -3.70
CA TYR A 348 32.79 -12.97 -3.84
C TYR A 348 33.76 -13.29 -2.69
N GLU A 349 34.77 -12.44 -2.50
CA GLU A 349 35.82 -12.65 -1.48
C GLU A 349 35.29 -12.57 -0.04
N SER A 350 34.19 -11.83 0.15
CA SER A 350 33.50 -11.72 1.44
C SER A 350 32.56 -12.90 1.71
N GLY A 351 32.29 -13.76 0.72
CA GLY A 351 31.31 -14.85 0.85
C GLY A 351 29.86 -14.35 0.99
N PHE A 352 29.57 -13.15 0.47
CA PHE A 352 28.26 -12.53 0.56
C PHE A 352 27.51 -12.64 -0.76
N ASN A 353 26.17 -12.61 -0.67
CA ASN A 353 25.33 -12.49 -1.86
C ASN A 353 25.52 -11.11 -2.49
N PHE A 354 25.65 -11.05 -3.81
CA PHE A 354 25.68 -9.79 -4.53
C PHE A 354 24.27 -9.43 -5.01
N VAL A 355 23.76 -8.29 -4.56
CA VAL A 355 22.43 -7.79 -4.94
C VAL A 355 22.62 -6.53 -5.76
N LYS A 356 22.27 -6.61 -7.05
CA LYS A 356 22.32 -5.48 -7.97
C LYS A 356 20.94 -4.89 -8.13
N VAL A 357 20.80 -3.61 -7.83
CA VAL A 357 19.56 -2.87 -8.06
C VAL A 357 19.51 -2.43 -9.52
N VAL A 358 18.51 -2.89 -10.27
CA VAL A 358 18.29 -2.57 -11.69
C VAL A 358 17.02 -1.71 -11.81
N GLY A 359 16.96 -0.79 -12.77
CA GLY A 359 15.74 0.01 -13.03
C GLY A 359 15.57 1.25 -12.14
N VAL A 360 16.66 1.80 -11.60
CA VAL A 360 16.63 2.95 -10.67
C VAL A 360 15.95 4.20 -11.26
N ARG A 361 15.92 4.39 -12.57
CA ARG A 361 15.40 5.65 -13.16
C ARG A 361 13.88 5.70 -13.36
N GLU A 362 13.22 4.58 -13.66
CA GLU A 362 11.82 4.60 -14.12
C GLU A 362 10.79 4.50 -12.98
N ARG A 363 11.15 3.87 -11.85
CA ARG A 363 10.23 3.64 -10.72
C ARG A 363 10.58 4.39 -9.43
N TRP A 364 11.76 5.04 -9.35
CA TRP A 364 12.21 5.73 -8.13
C TRP A 364 11.88 7.22 -8.06
N VAL A 365 11.28 7.77 -9.11
CA VAL A 365 10.60 9.08 -9.01
C VAL A 365 9.31 8.86 -8.21
N GLY A 366 9.41 8.79 -6.88
CA GLY A 366 8.25 8.70 -5.98
C GLY A 366 8.44 7.80 -4.75
N GLN A 367 9.43 6.90 -4.72
CA GLN A 367 9.71 6.07 -3.54
C GLN A 367 11.04 6.48 -2.92
N SER A 368 11.05 7.60 -2.21
CA SER A 368 12.23 8.07 -1.48
C SER A 368 12.62 7.11 -0.35
N GLU A 369 13.89 6.72 -0.32
CA GLU A 369 14.68 6.16 0.80
C GLU A 369 14.24 4.84 1.48
N ARG A 370 12.97 4.44 1.51
CA ARG A 370 12.52 3.30 2.33
C ARG A 370 12.69 1.91 1.71
N ASN A 371 12.71 1.78 0.38
CA ASN A 371 13.05 0.49 -0.25
C ASN A 371 14.46 0.02 0.13
N TYR A 372 15.37 0.94 0.46
CA TYR A 372 16.70 0.60 0.96
C TYR A 372 16.63 -0.22 2.26
N TRP A 373 15.71 0.09 3.19
CA TRP A 373 15.60 -0.59 4.49
C TRP A 373 14.91 -1.95 4.45
N LYS A 374 14.22 -2.29 3.36
CA LYS A 374 13.65 -3.64 3.19
C LYS A 374 14.68 -4.64 2.67
N ILE A 375 15.70 -4.14 1.96
CA ILE A 375 16.75 -4.95 1.31
C ILE A 375 17.93 -5.19 2.26
N LEU A 376 18.24 -4.22 3.12
CA LEU A 376 19.23 -4.30 4.20
C LEU A 376 18.61 -4.94 5.46
#